data_AF-A0A022MNJ0-F1
#
_entry.id   AF-A0A022MNJ0-F1
#
_cell.length_a   1.000
_cell.length_b   1.000
_cell.length_c   1.000
_cell.angle_alpha   90.00
_cell.angle_beta   90.00
_cell.angle_gamma   90.00
#
_symmetry.space_group_name_H-M   'P 1'
#
loop_
_entity.id
_entity.type
_entity.pdbx_description
1 polymer ?
#
loop_
_entity_poly.entity_id
_entity_poly.type
_entity_poly.pdbx_seq_one_letter_code
_entity_poly.pdbx_strand_id
1 'polypeptide(L)' 'MNRPTARTPYDHALWLVNSVDQGINGMVTLPDGHPRDVDGPTAVGILTVRSNLAIASALVAVAEALRGEHR' A
#
# COMPACT_ATOMS: atom_id res chain seq x y z
N MET A 1 3.55 8.45 17.86
CA MET A 1 2.78 8.01 16.66
C MET A 1 1.44 7.51 17.13
N ASN A 2 0.36 8.20 16.78
CA ASN A 2 -1.01 7.83 17.16
C ASN A 2 -1.48 6.74 16.17
N ARG A 3 -1.60 5.48 16.61
CA ARG A 3 -2.17 4.42 15.77
C ARG A 3 -3.64 4.77 15.53
N PRO A 4 -4.12 4.93 14.29
CA PRO A 4 -5.54 5.07 14.06
C PRO A 4 -6.19 3.74 14.48
N THR A 5 -7.12 3.80 15.44
CA THR A 5 -8.02 2.70 15.75
C THR A 5 -8.96 2.56 14.55
N ALA A 6 -8.54 1.78 13.55
CA ALA A 6 -9.38 1.42 12.42
C ALA A 6 -10.67 0.79 12.97
N ARG A 7 -11.81 1.45 12.74
CA ARG A 7 -13.10 1.04 13.31
C ARG A 7 -13.69 -0.17 12.61
N THR A 8 -13.28 -0.45 11.37
CA THR A 8 -13.74 -1.61 10.59
C THR A 8 -12.57 -2.39 9.99
N PRO A 9 -12.75 -3.69 9.66
CA PRO A 9 -11.74 -4.47 8.93
C PRO A 9 -11.34 -3.84 7.60
N TYR A 10 -12.27 -3.16 6.94
CA TYR A 10 -12.03 -2.40 5.72
C TYR A 10 -11.09 -1.23 5.96
N ASP A 11 -11.38 -0.38 6.96
CA ASP A 11 -10.52 0.76 7.30
C ASP A 11 -9.11 0.31 7.66
N HIS A 12 -8.99 -0.85 8.33
CA HIS A 12 -7.72 -1.43 8.69
C HIS A 12 -6.94 -1.91 7.45
N ALA A 13 -7.61 -2.57 6.52
CA ALA A 13 -7.00 -3.00 5.26
C ALA A 13 -6.53 -1.80 4.44
N LEU A 14 -7.35 -0.76 4.31
CA LEU A 14 -7.00 0.47 3.61
C LEU A 14 -5.83 1.20 4.28
N TRP A 15 -5.83 1.29 5.62
CA TRP A 15 -4.72 1.85 6.37
C TRP A 15 -3.41 1.08 6.16
N LEU A 16 -3.45 -0.25 6.17
CA LEU A 16 -2.29 -1.10 5.91
C LEU A 16 -1.75 -0.86 4.50
N VAL A 17 -2.62 -0.85 3.49
CA VAL A 17 -2.25 -0.58 2.10
C VAL A 17 -1.51 0.76 1.99
N ASN A 18 -2.09 1.82 2.53
CA ASN A 18 -1.50 3.16 2.49
C ASN A 18 -0.17 3.24 3.25
N SER A 19 -0.08 2.57 4.40
CA SER A 19 1.14 2.57 5.21
C SER A 19 2.30 1.84 4.51
N VAL A 20 2.00 0.75 3.82
CA VAL A 20 2.99 0.00 3.03
C VAL A 20 3.43 0.80 1.81
N ASP A 21 2.51 1.46 1.09
CA ASP A 21 2.86 2.32 -0.05
C ASP A 21 3.83 3.44 0.36
N GLN A 22 3.51 4.15 1.44
CA GLN A 22 4.37 5.20 1.99
C GLN A 22 5.74 4.66 2.41
N GLY A 23 5.77 3.49 3.05
CA GLY A 23 7.02 2.82 3.42
C GLY A 23 7.90 2.52 2.21
N ILE A 24 7.31 1.98 1.15
CA ILE A 24 8.04 1.69 -0.11
C ILE A 24 8.54 2.97 -0.75
N ASN A 25 7.71 4.01 -0.84
CA ASN A 25 8.12 5.30 -1.43
C ASN A 25 9.30 5.92 -0.67
N GLY A 26 9.34 5.80 0.67
CA GLY A 26 10.48 6.22 1.47
C GLY A 26 11.75 5.38 1.26
N MET A 27 11.63 4.13 0.80
CA MET A 27 12.78 3.29 0.46
C MET A 27 13.34 3.61 -0.92
N VAL A 28 12.48 3.93 -1.90
CA VAL A 28 12.90 4.16 -3.29
C VAL A 28 13.09 5.61 -3.69
N THR A 29 12.72 6.54 -2.83
CA THR A 29 12.79 7.98 -3.13
C THR A 29 13.62 8.68 -2.07
N LEU A 30 14.56 9.50 -2.51
CA LEU A 30 15.29 10.43 -1.67
C LEU A 30 14.35 11.58 -1.21
N PRO A 31 14.70 12.31 -0.14
CA PRO A 31 13.88 13.41 0.35
C PRO A 31 13.65 14.55 -0.66
N ASP A 32 14.51 14.66 -1.68
CA ASP A 32 14.42 15.63 -2.78
C ASP A 32 13.51 15.14 -3.93
N GLY A 33 12.92 13.95 -3.81
CA GLY A 33 12.04 13.36 -4.82
C GLY A 33 12.77 12.55 -5.89
N HIS A 34 14.10 12.47 -5.86
CA HIS A 34 14.85 11.65 -6.82
C HIS A 34 14.79 10.15 -6.46
N PRO A 35 14.79 9.25 -7.45
CA PRO A 35 14.93 7.82 -7.19
C PRO A 35 16.24 7.54 -6.43
N ARG A 36 16.14 6.74 -5.38
CA ARG A 36 17.31 6.19 -4.69
C ARG A 36 17.93 5.10 -5.57
N ASP A 37 19.26 5.04 -5.58
CA ASP A 37 19.97 3.89 -6.14
C ASP A 37 19.77 2.69 -5.21
N VAL A 38 19.09 1.66 -5.72
CA VAL A 38 18.73 0.46 -4.96
C VAL A 38 19.37 -0.73 -5.64
N ASP A 39 20.04 -1.58 -4.87
CA ASP A 39 20.68 -2.77 -5.42
C ASP A 39 19.62 -3.75 -5.97
N GLY A 40 20.03 -4.56 -6.95
CA GLY A 40 19.14 -5.46 -7.69
C GLY A 40 18.24 -6.34 -6.79
N PRO A 41 18.77 -7.02 -5.77
CA PRO A 41 17.98 -7.79 -4.82
C PRO A 41 16.89 -6.97 -4.11
N THR A 42 17.23 -5.77 -3.63
CA THR A 42 16.26 -4.88 -2.97
C THR A 42 15.20 -4.38 -3.96
N ALA A 43 15.59 -4.05 -5.19
CA ALA A 43 14.65 -3.64 -6.24
C ALA A 43 13.62 -4.75 -6.57
N VAL A 44 14.05 -6.02 -6.66
CA VAL A 44 13.16 -7.18 -6.84
C VAL A 44 12.22 -7.35 -5.65
N GLY A 45 12.73 -7.20 -4.43
CA GLY A 45 11.92 -7.22 -3.21
C GLY A 45 10.83 -6.15 -3.23
N ILE A 46 11.20 -4.90 -3.53
CA ILE A 46 10.26 -3.78 -3.66
C ILE A 46 9.20 -4.05 -4.73
N LEU A 47 9.60 -4.55 -5.91
CA LEU A 47 8.66 -4.87 -6.99
C LEU A 47 7.66 -5.94 -6.56
N THR A 48 8.11 -6.95 -5.82
CA THR A 48 7.25 -8.00 -5.28
C THR A 48 6.23 -7.43 -4.30
N VAL A 49 6.65 -6.58 -3.37
CA VAL A 49 5.74 -5.93 -2.42
C VAL A 49 4.74 -5.02 -3.15
N ARG A 50 5.19 -4.21 -4.13
CA ARG A 50 4.30 -3.37 -4.95
C ARG A 50 3.25 -4.20 -5.71
N SER A 51 3.64 -5.35 -6.24
CA SER A 51 2.73 -6.25 -6.95
C SER A 51 1.65 -6.78 -6.01
N ASN A 52 2.04 -7.25 -4.82
CA ASN A 52 1.09 -7.71 -3.80
C ASN A 52 0.18 -6.58 -3.29
N LEU A 53 0.71 -5.36 -3.17
CA LEU A 53 -0.05 -4.18 -2.77
C LEU A 53 -1.11 -3.80 -3.80
N ALA A 54 -0.79 -3.88 -5.10
CA ALA A 54 -1.74 -3.65 -6.17
C ALA A 54 -2.89 -4.67 -6.13
N ILE A 55 -2.57 -5.95 -5.87
CA ILE A 55 -3.59 -7.01 -5.69
C ILE A 55 -4.47 -6.70 -4.49
N ALA A 56 -3.89 -6.38 -3.33
CA ALA A 56 -4.66 -6.04 -2.14
C ALA A 56 -5.58 -4.82 -2.38
N SER A 57 -5.07 -3.79 -3.07
CA SER A 57 -5.84 -2.60 -3.43
C SER A 57 -7.00 -2.93 -4.36
N ALA A 58 -6.80 -3.81 -5.34
CA ALA A 58 -7.86 -4.28 -6.23
C ALA A 58 -8.96 -5.04 -5.47
N LEU A 59 -8.58 -5.91 -4.53
CA LEU A 59 -9.54 -6.64 -3.69
C LEU A 59 -10.39 -5.69 -2.83
N VAL A 60 -9.77 -4.65 -2.27
CA VAL A 60 -10.46 -3.59 -1.51
C VAL A 60 -11.43 -2.83 -2.41
N ALA A 61 -11.04 -2.49 -3.63
CA ALA A 61 -11.91 -1.82 -4.60
C ALA A 61 -13.11 -2.68 -5.01
N VAL A 62 -12.90 -3.97 -5.25
CA VAL A 62 -13.98 -4.93 -5.55
C VAL A 62 -14.96 -5.04 -4.38
N ALA A 63 -14.46 -5.14 -3.15
CA ALA A 63 -15.31 -5.21 -1.97
C ALA A 63 -16.21 -3.96 -1.81
N GLU A 64 -15.69 -2.77 -2.13
CA GLU A 64 -16.46 -1.53 -2.12
C GLU A 64 -17.51 -1.49 -3.24
N ALA A 65 -17.18 -1.93 -4.45
CA ALA A 65 -18.13 -2.01 -5.56
C ALA A 65 -19.33 -2.90 -5.20
N LEU A 66 -19.07 -4.09 -4.64
CA LEU A 66 -20.11 -5.03 -4.20
C LEU A 66 -20.98 -4.46 -3.07
N ARG A 67 -20.41 -3.64 -2.18
CA ARG A 67 -21.16 -2.94 -1.13
C ARG A 67 -22.04 -1.82 -1.70
N GLY A 68 -21.57 -1.12 -2.73
CA GLY A 68 -22.30 -0.05 -3.42
C GLY A 68 -23.48 -0.55 -4.24
N GLU A 69 -23.40 -1.75 -4.80
CA GLU A 69 -24.49 -2.39 -5.58
C GLU A 69 -25.64 -2.92 -4.70
N HIS A 70 -25.42 -3.14 -3.41
CA HIS A 70 -26.43 -3.65 -2.46
C HIS A 70 -27.21 -2.54 -1.73
N ARG A 71 -27.11 -1.28 -2.17
CA ARG A 71 -27.73 -0.11 -1.52
C ARG A 71 -28.68 0.61 -2.47
#